data_AF-A0A2P5I1J3-F1
#
_entry.id   AF-A0A2P5I1J3-F1
#
_cell.length_a   1.000
_cell.length_b   1.000
_cell.length_c   1.000
_cell.angle_alpha   90.00
_cell.angle_beta   90.00
_cell.angle_gamma   90.00
#
_symmetry.space_group_name_H-M   'P 1'
#
loop_
_entity.id
_entity.type
_entity.pdbx_description
1 polymer ?
#
loop_
_entity_poly.entity_id
_entity_poly.type
_entity_poly.pdbx_seq_one_letter_code
_entity_poly.pdbx_strand_id
1 'polypeptide(L)'
;MRPRGSIVPRRIGHSAPAAPSFICSTCRFAAAAAAAAAAPVVRPRRARPFSSTSPARLPLPPPPPPPVSGLVALSSRRLISVSGPDSPKFLQGVITQNILPPAESSSNSVVAAGSYGAFLNAMGRVLHDVFIYRDPRGTTPGESFLIEVDAAEATRLERHIKRYKLRANFAVRLLDPAEVTVWHGWDDKGGAAAVGEAPHQLLHLKDPRAPGLGYRILTEAGREPAVDLERTADEDAYRVRRYLMGVPEGQSELIREGALPLEGNLDVMGGIDFRKGCYVGQELTIRTKHRGVVRKRVLPVMIYDAEGGGGQPQQLEYLPTGDGGSTAASTIPTDTSIGRLGKKGRSAGKWLRGVGNVGLALCRLEIMTDVVLPGETAASSYTPADEFLMEGQAGEDGQDPFKVKIKAFVPEWMRQGLDGQ
;
A
#
# COMPACT_ATOMS: atom_id res chain seq x y z
N MET A 1 20.78 19.72 -55.61
CA MET A 1 20.87 21.20 -55.51
C MET A 1 20.90 21.59 -54.03
N ARG A 2 22.02 22.19 -53.60
CA ARG A 2 22.28 22.81 -52.26
C ARG A 2 21.69 24.24 -52.22
N PRO A 3 21.82 25.06 -51.13
CA PRO A 3 22.45 24.88 -49.79
C PRO A 3 21.53 25.31 -48.60
N ARG A 4 21.72 24.88 -47.34
CA ARG A 4 22.66 25.32 -46.26
C ARG A 4 22.70 26.83 -45.92
N GLY A 5 22.40 27.14 -44.65
CA GLY A 5 22.88 28.28 -43.84
C GLY A 5 22.19 28.18 -42.45
N SER A 6 22.80 27.87 -41.31
CA SER A 6 24.02 28.26 -40.59
C SER A 6 23.94 29.63 -39.86
N ILE A 7 24.13 29.55 -38.53
CA ILE A 7 24.80 30.52 -37.62
C ILE A 7 23.92 31.38 -36.67
N VAL A 8 23.81 30.89 -35.43
CA VAL A 8 24.10 31.46 -34.06
C VAL A 8 23.70 32.93 -33.67
N PRO A 9 23.81 33.37 -32.39
CA PRO A 9 22.71 33.96 -31.62
C PRO A 9 22.89 35.48 -31.34
N ARG A 10 21.87 36.15 -30.77
CA ARG A 10 22.08 37.47 -30.14
C ARG A 10 21.54 37.51 -28.72
N ARG A 11 22.45 37.88 -27.80
CA ARG A 11 22.22 38.26 -26.40
C ARG A 11 21.73 39.72 -26.28
N ILE A 12 21.36 40.06 -25.04
CA ILE A 12 21.22 41.39 -24.42
C ILE A 12 19.80 41.94 -24.65
N GLY A 13 18.90 42.00 -23.66
CA GLY A 13 19.03 42.47 -22.29
C GLY A 13 18.54 43.91 -22.23
N HIS A 14 17.46 44.22 -21.49
CA HIS A 14 17.23 45.47 -20.75
C HIS A 14 15.89 45.45 -20.01
N SER A 15 15.97 45.89 -18.77
CA SER A 15 14.92 46.10 -17.77
C SER A 15 13.93 47.19 -18.19
N ALA A 16 12.63 46.93 -18.05
CA ALA A 16 11.59 47.96 -18.06
C ALA A 16 11.30 48.45 -16.62
N PRO A 17 11.05 49.76 -16.40
CA PRO A 17 10.91 50.35 -15.07
C PRO A 17 9.55 50.05 -14.43
N ALA A 18 9.53 49.89 -13.10
CA ALA A 18 8.31 49.75 -12.31
C ALA A 18 7.53 51.08 -12.26
N ALA A 19 6.22 51.00 -12.49
CA ALA A 19 5.30 52.12 -12.34
C ALA A 19 5.08 52.46 -10.84
N PRO A 20 4.86 53.74 -10.48
CA PRO A 20 4.63 54.13 -9.09
C PRO A 20 3.22 53.76 -8.63
N SER A 21 3.13 53.03 -7.50
CA SER A 21 1.87 52.77 -6.81
C SER A 21 1.43 54.01 -6.03
N PHE A 22 0.37 54.66 -6.50
CA PHE A 22 -0.29 55.74 -5.78
C PHE A 22 -1.08 55.17 -4.58
N ILE A 23 -0.67 55.50 -3.36
CA ILE A 23 -1.44 55.23 -2.14
C ILE A 23 -2.16 56.52 -1.73
N CYS A 24 -3.49 56.45 -1.59
CA CYS A 24 -4.34 57.57 -1.23
C CYS A 24 -3.99 58.14 0.16
N SER A 25 -4.07 59.46 0.31
CA SER A 25 -3.73 60.24 1.51
C SER A 25 -4.50 59.81 2.76
N THR A 26 -5.70 59.24 2.61
CA THR A 26 -6.51 58.75 3.73
C THR A 26 -5.93 57.49 4.40
N CYS A 27 -5.20 56.65 3.66
CA CYS A 27 -4.59 55.43 4.20
C CYS A 27 -3.28 55.69 4.97
N ARG A 28 -2.64 56.86 4.78
CA ARG A 28 -1.41 57.24 5.51
C ARG A 28 -1.68 57.66 6.96
N PHE A 29 -2.88 58.12 7.29
CA PHE A 29 -3.22 58.61 8.64
C PHE A 29 -3.64 57.51 9.62
N ALA A 30 -4.18 56.38 9.13
CA ALA A 30 -4.58 55.26 10.00
C ALA A 30 -3.38 54.47 10.57
N ALA A 31 -2.25 54.44 9.86
CA ALA A 31 -1.04 53.75 10.31
C ALA A 31 -0.25 54.51 11.39
N ALA A 32 -0.50 55.82 11.55
CA ALA A 32 0.24 56.67 12.49
C ALA A 32 -0.40 56.76 13.88
N ALA A 33 -1.67 56.39 14.05
CA ALA A 33 -2.41 56.56 15.31
C ALA A 33 -2.25 55.40 16.32
N ALA A 34 -1.65 54.27 15.93
CA ALA A 34 -1.48 53.11 16.82
C ALA A 34 -0.11 53.03 17.51
N ALA A 35 0.80 54.00 17.27
CA ALA A 35 2.20 53.92 17.67
C ALA A 35 2.57 54.68 18.97
N ALA A 36 1.61 55.20 19.74
CA ALA A 36 1.92 55.98 20.94
C ALA A 36 0.97 55.72 22.11
N ALA A 37 1.20 54.63 22.85
CA ALA A 37 0.84 54.55 24.27
C ALA A 37 1.64 53.47 25.02
N ALA A 38 2.36 53.93 26.04
CA ALA A 38 2.84 53.19 27.23
C ALA A 38 4.00 52.18 27.07
N ALA A 39 5.19 52.64 27.45
CA ALA A 39 6.28 51.78 27.94
C ALA A 39 6.05 51.41 29.41
N PRO A 40 6.41 50.18 29.83
CA PRO A 40 7.23 50.05 31.05
C PRO A 40 8.32 48.97 31.01
N VAL A 41 9.48 49.34 31.56
CA VAL A 41 10.48 48.56 32.31
C VAL A 41 11.05 47.27 31.65
N VAL A 42 12.27 47.41 31.11
CA VAL A 42 13.10 46.29 30.66
C VAL A 42 13.78 45.61 31.86
N ARG A 43 13.41 44.36 32.15
CA ARG A 43 14.26 43.40 32.88
C ARG A 43 14.86 42.43 31.86
N PRO A 44 16.15 42.04 31.96
CA PRO A 44 16.74 41.13 30.99
C PRO A 44 16.16 39.72 31.20
N ARG A 45 15.18 39.33 30.39
CA ARG A 45 14.80 37.92 30.27
C ARG A 45 15.88 37.22 29.44
N ARG A 46 16.67 36.36 30.09
CA ARG A 46 17.49 35.35 29.39
C ARG A 46 16.60 34.62 28.38
N ALA A 47 16.91 34.76 27.10
CA ALA A 47 16.36 33.92 26.06
C ALA A 47 16.76 32.48 26.38
N ARG A 48 15.81 31.67 26.84
CA ARG A 48 15.98 30.21 26.82
C ARG A 48 15.82 29.81 25.35
N PRO A 49 16.81 29.16 24.71
CA PRO A 49 16.56 28.54 23.43
C PRO A 49 15.48 27.48 23.67
N PHE A 50 14.32 27.63 23.03
CA PHE A 50 13.39 26.53 22.88
C PHE A 50 14.07 25.52 21.96
N SER A 51 14.81 24.59 22.56
CA SER A 51 15.19 23.36 21.91
C SER A 51 13.91 22.54 21.79
N SER A 52 13.34 22.45 20.58
CA SER A 52 12.36 21.43 20.24
C SER A 52 13.10 20.13 20.01
N THR A 53 13.70 19.56 21.04
CA THR A 53 13.97 18.12 21.04
C THR A 53 12.62 17.45 21.26
N SER A 54 11.93 17.13 20.16
CA SER A 54 10.99 16.02 20.19
C SER A 54 11.73 14.86 20.84
N PRO A 55 11.23 14.26 21.93
CA PRO A 55 11.85 13.06 22.44
C PRO A 55 11.86 12.07 21.30
N ALA A 56 13.06 11.64 20.88
CA ALA A 56 13.21 10.57 19.92
C ALA A 56 12.35 9.42 20.44
N ARG A 57 11.26 9.12 19.72
CA ARG A 57 10.34 8.05 20.09
C ARG A 57 11.19 6.79 20.07
N LEU A 58 11.51 6.25 21.25
CA LEU A 58 12.22 4.98 21.33
C LEU A 58 11.50 3.99 20.39
N PRO A 59 12.23 3.23 19.55
CA PRO A 59 11.61 2.25 18.68
C PRO A 59 10.69 1.36 19.51
N LEU A 60 9.43 1.23 19.10
CA LEU A 60 8.52 0.30 19.74
C LEU A 60 9.15 -1.11 19.66
N PRO A 61 9.05 -1.93 20.73
CA PRO A 61 9.53 -3.30 20.65
C PRO A 61 8.81 -4.04 19.51
N PRO A 62 9.49 -4.99 18.86
CA PRO A 62 8.87 -5.79 17.81
C PRO A 62 7.67 -6.56 18.37
N PRO A 63 6.60 -6.74 17.59
CA PRO A 63 5.40 -7.45 18.01
C PRO A 63 5.70 -8.94 18.27
N PRO A 64 4.90 -9.63 19.10
CA PRO A 64 5.01 -11.08 19.26
C PRO A 64 4.63 -11.82 17.96
N PRO A 65 4.99 -13.11 17.82
CA PRO A 65 4.51 -13.93 16.71
C PRO A 65 2.97 -13.96 16.64
N PRO A 66 2.39 -13.99 15.43
CA PRO A 66 0.94 -14.04 15.29
C PRO A 66 0.39 -15.34 15.91
N PRO A 67 -0.68 -15.26 16.71
CA PRO A 67 -1.34 -16.45 17.23
C PRO A 67 -1.96 -17.29 16.10
N VAL A 68 -2.22 -18.57 16.38
CA VAL A 68 -2.86 -19.51 15.43
C VAL A 68 -4.29 -19.12 15.06
N SER A 69 -4.97 -18.37 15.92
CA SER A 69 -6.26 -17.74 15.66
C SER A 69 -6.27 -16.35 16.26
N GLY A 70 -7.05 -15.45 15.67
CA GLY A 70 -7.14 -14.09 16.16
C GLY A 70 -8.20 -13.27 15.46
N LEU A 71 -8.71 -12.27 16.18
CA LEU A 71 -9.62 -11.25 15.68
C LEU A 71 -9.08 -9.86 16.00
N VAL A 72 -8.97 -8.99 15.00
CA VAL A 72 -8.38 -7.65 15.16
C VAL A 72 -9.17 -6.59 14.40
N ALA A 73 -9.34 -5.43 15.01
CA ALA A 73 -9.85 -4.24 14.33
C ALA A 73 -8.70 -3.57 13.57
N LEU A 74 -8.92 -3.24 12.29
CA LEU A 74 -7.91 -2.67 11.42
C LEU A 74 -8.02 -1.14 11.41
N SER A 75 -7.27 -0.50 12.31
CA SER A 75 -7.16 0.96 12.38
C SER A 75 -6.44 1.55 11.16
N SER A 76 -5.61 0.75 10.49
CA SER A 76 -4.94 1.12 9.23
C SER A 76 -5.88 1.14 8.02
N ARG A 77 -7.16 0.75 8.17
CA ARG A 77 -8.15 0.70 7.08
C ARG A 77 -9.33 1.62 7.36
N ARG A 78 -9.85 2.24 6.30
CA ARG A 78 -11.00 3.15 6.35
C ARG A 78 -11.96 2.86 5.22
N LEU A 79 -13.22 3.24 5.42
CA LEU A 79 -14.30 3.00 4.48
C LEU A 79 -14.80 4.31 3.86
N ILE A 80 -14.94 4.31 2.54
CA ILE A 80 -15.64 5.36 1.79
C ILE A 80 -16.95 4.78 1.28
N SER A 81 -18.06 5.40 1.65
CA SER A 81 -19.38 5.08 1.09
C SER A 81 -19.56 5.78 -0.24
N VAL A 82 -20.00 5.04 -1.25
CA VAL A 82 -20.38 5.52 -2.58
C VAL A 82 -21.79 5.02 -2.89
N SER A 83 -22.76 5.91 -3.01
CA SER A 83 -24.18 5.51 -3.12
C SER A 83 -24.98 6.36 -4.09
N GLY A 84 -25.66 5.72 -5.03
CA GLY A 84 -26.58 6.35 -5.99
C GLY A 84 -26.55 5.65 -7.34
N PRO A 85 -27.49 5.99 -8.24
CA PRO A 85 -27.79 5.21 -9.45
C PRO A 85 -26.61 5.05 -10.42
N ASP A 86 -25.71 6.04 -10.49
CA ASP A 86 -24.54 5.95 -11.39
C ASP A 86 -23.29 5.33 -10.73
N SER A 87 -23.35 5.00 -9.43
CA SER A 87 -22.22 4.42 -8.70
C SER A 87 -21.71 3.10 -9.31
N PRO A 88 -22.56 2.15 -9.76
CA PRO A 88 -22.07 0.86 -10.24
C PRO A 88 -21.30 1.03 -11.54
N LYS A 89 -21.85 1.85 -12.45
CA LYS A 89 -21.23 2.17 -13.73
C LYS A 89 -19.91 2.92 -13.55
N PHE A 90 -19.87 3.90 -12.65
CA PHE A 90 -18.66 4.64 -12.34
C PHE A 90 -17.57 3.71 -11.81
N LEU A 91 -17.86 2.95 -10.75
CA LEU A 91 -16.89 2.05 -10.12
C LEU A 91 -16.39 0.98 -11.10
N GLN A 92 -17.29 0.39 -11.89
CA GLN A 92 -16.93 -0.59 -12.92
C GLN A 92 -15.89 -0.05 -13.91
N GLY A 93 -15.91 1.25 -14.21
CA GLY A 93 -14.97 1.90 -15.14
C GLY A 93 -13.64 2.36 -14.53
N VAL A 94 -13.47 2.33 -13.20
CA VAL A 94 -12.26 2.88 -12.54
C VAL A 94 -11.49 1.89 -11.68
N ILE A 95 -12.06 0.70 -11.43
CA ILE A 95 -11.41 -0.37 -10.66
C ILE A 95 -10.99 -1.54 -11.56
N THR A 96 -9.97 -2.29 -11.14
CA THR A 96 -9.43 -3.45 -11.89
C THR A 96 -10.31 -4.70 -11.86
N GLN A 97 -11.26 -4.80 -10.94
CA GLN A 97 -12.09 -5.99 -10.70
C GLN A 97 -13.54 -5.78 -11.17
N ASN A 98 -14.24 -6.85 -11.53
CA ASN A 98 -15.67 -6.80 -11.83
C ASN A 98 -16.48 -6.83 -10.53
N ILE A 99 -17.36 -5.86 -10.36
CA ILE A 99 -18.26 -5.75 -9.19
C ILE A 99 -19.73 -5.94 -9.57
N LEU A 100 -20.00 -6.12 -10.86
CA LEU A 100 -21.34 -6.33 -11.40
C LEU A 100 -21.58 -7.84 -11.58
N PRO A 101 -22.85 -8.29 -11.44
CA PRO A 101 -23.20 -9.66 -11.76
C PRO A 101 -22.83 -10.02 -13.21
N PRO A 102 -22.52 -11.30 -13.50
CA PRO A 102 -22.30 -11.75 -14.88
C PRO A 102 -23.56 -11.47 -15.73
N ALA A 103 -23.36 -11.03 -16.98
CA ALA A 103 -24.45 -10.65 -17.88
C ALA A 103 -25.46 -11.78 -18.17
N GLU A 104 -25.03 -13.05 -18.07
CA GLU A 104 -25.86 -14.24 -18.33
C GLU A 104 -26.51 -14.84 -17.07
N SER A 105 -26.30 -14.20 -15.91
CA SER A 105 -26.90 -14.65 -14.68
C SER A 105 -28.36 -14.19 -14.60
N SER A 106 -29.29 -15.13 -14.76
CA SER A 106 -30.63 -15.01 -14.17
C SER A 106 -30.48 -14.65 -12.69
N SER A 107 -31.48 -13.94 -12.15
CA SER A 107 -31.52 -13.15 -10.90
C SER A 107 -31.02 -13.79 -9.59
N ASN A 108 -30.43 -14.98 -9.60
CA ASN A 108 -29.93 -15.74 -8.46
C ASN A 108 -28.40 -15.98 -8.44
N SER A 109 -27.60 -15.42 -9.37
CA SER A 109 -26.15 -15.52 -9.25
C SER A 109 -25.64 -14.66 -8.10
N VAL A 110 -25.05 -15.32 -7.10
CA VAL A 110 -24.44 -14.71 -5.93
C VAL A 110 -23.27 -13.86 -6.40
N VAL A 111 -23.49 -12.55 -6.54
CA VAL A 111 -22.38 -11.60 -6.63
C VAL A 111 -21.62 -11.69 -5.32
N ALA A 112 -20.31 -11.92 -5.38
CA ALA A 112 -19.46 -11.95 -4.20
C ALA A 112 -19.73 -10.70 -3.34
N ALA A 113 -19.91 -10.90 -2.03
CA ALA A 113 -20.26 -9.83 -1.10
C ALA A 113 -19.21 -8.69 -1.07
N GLY A 114 -17.98 -9.01 -1.48
CA GLY A 114 -17.01 -8.03 -1.97
C GLY A 114 -15.86 -8.64 -2.75
N SER A 115 -15.03 -7.75 -3.28
CA SER A 115 -13.91 -8.10 -4.15
C SER A 115 -12.69 -7.24 -3.82
N TYR A 116 -11.50 -7.83 -3.90
CA TYR A 116 -10.24 -7.10 -3.89
C TYR A 116 -9.97 -6.50 -5.28
N GLY A 117 -9.31 -5.35 -5.33
CA GLY A 117 -8.94 -4.69 -6.57
C GLY A 117 -8.09 -3.45 -6.34
N ALA A 118 -7.96 -2.62 -7.36
CA ALA A 118 -7.22 -1.37 -7.26
C ALA A 118 -7.79 -0.27 -8.16
N PHE A 119 -7.55 0.97 -7.74
CA PHE A 119 -7.59 2.15 -8.60
C PHE A 119 -6.22 2.31 -9.26
N LEU A 120 -6.20 2.50 -10.58
CA LEU A 120 -4.97 2.79 -11.32
C LEU A 120 -4.96 4.21 -11.85
N ASN A 121 -3.77 4.73 -12.15
CA ASN A 121 -3.64 5.91 -12.97
C ASN A 121 -3.76 5.56 -14.47
N ALA A 122 -3.85 6.56 -15.33
CA ALA A 122 -3.93 6.36 -16.78
C ALA A 122 -2.71 5.62 -17.39
N MET A 123 -1.58 5.58 -16.67
CA MET A 123 -0.38 4.84 -17.08
C MET A 123 -0.38 3.38 -16.59
N GLY A 124 -1.44 2.92 -15.93
CA GLY A 124 -1.56 1.56 -15.39
C GLY A 124 -0.76 1.30 -14.12
N ARG A 125 -0.43 2.34 -13.33
CA ARG A 125 0.23 2.22 -12.02
C ARG A 125 -0.79 2.26 -10.90
N VAL A 126 -0.53 1.51 -9.83
CA VAL A 126 -1.43 1.44 -8.68
C VAL A 126 -1.51 2.81 -7.99
N LEU A 127 -2.72 3.31 -7.79
CA LEU A 127 -2.99 4.44 -6.91
C LEU A 127 -3.30 3.96 -5.50
N HIS A 128 -4.25 3.03 -5.40
CA HIS A 128 -4.75 2.48 -4.15
C HIS A 128 -5.20 1.03 -4.38
N ASP A 129 -4.74 0.12 -3.54
CA ASP A 129 -5.34 -1.19 -3.34
C ASP A 129 -6.58 -1.05 -2.45
N VAL A 130 -7.66 -1.72 -2.84
CA VAL A 130 -8.96 -1.56 -2.20
C VAL A 130 -9.70 -2.88 -2.10
N PHE A 131 -10.57 -2.98 -1.11
CA PHE A 131 -11.73 -3.87 -1.19
C PHE A 131 -12.96 -3.07 -1.56
N ILE A 132 -13.83 -3.63 -2.39
CA ILE A 132 -15.14 -3.06 -2.70
C ILE A 132 -16.20 -4.03 -2.20
N TYR A 133 -17.09 -3.55 -1.34
CA TYR A 133 -18.20 -4.30 -0.79
C TYR A 133 -19.52 -3.70 -1.25
N ARG A 134 -20.56 -4.53 -1.33
CA ARG A 134 -21.94 -4.00 -1.37
C ARG A 134 -22.29 -3.46 0.01
N ASP A 135 -22.92 -2.28 0.05
CA ASP A 135 -23.40 -1.70 1.30
C ASP A 135 -24.85 -2.13 1.56
N PRO A 136 -25.11 -3.04 2.51
CA PRO A 136 -26.47 -3.50 2.79
C PRO A 136 -27.35 -2.42 3.43
N ARG A 137 -26.75 -1.31 3.89
CA ARG A 137 -27.47 -0.16 4.44
C ARG A 137 -28.02 0.77 3.36
N GLY A 138 -27.67 0.52 2.09
CA GLY A 138 -28.19 1.25 0.94
C GLY A 138 -29.69 1.05 0.77
N THR A 139 -30.40 2.12 0.38
CA THR A 139 -31.85 2.06 0.15
C THR A 139 -32.23 1.33 -1.13
N THR A 140 -31.35 1.39 -2.14
CA THR A 140 -31.58 0.78 -3.46
C THR A 140 -30.60 -0.37 -3.66
N PRO A 141 -31.10 -1.62 -3.85
CA PRO A 141 -30.23 -2.76 -4.09
C PRO A 141 -29.30 -2.55 -5.28
N GLY A 142 -28.00 -2.74 -5.07
CA GLY A 142 -26.98 -2.66 -6.12
C GLY A 142 -26.44 -1.26 -6.43
N GLU A 143 -26.93 -0.21 -5.77
CA GLU A 143 -26.47 1.19 -5.99
C GLU A 143 -25.54 1.73 -4.90
N SER A 144 -25.30 0.95 -3.83
CA SER A 144 -24.51 1.37 -2.67
C SER A 144 -23.32 0.45 -2.43
N PHE A 145 -22.14 1.05 -2.27
CA PHE A 145 -20.88 0.35 -2.09
C PHE A 145 -20.06 0.96 -0.95
N LEU A 146 -19.25 0.11 -0.32
CA LEU A 146 -18.20 0.52 0.61
C LEU A 146 -16.84 0.20 0.00
N ILE A 147 -15.94 1.18 0.01
CA ILE A 147 -14.57 1.03 -0.47
C ILE A 147 -13.64 1.05 0.74
N GLU A 148 -13.04 -0.09 1.05
CA GLU A 148 -11.96 -0.21 2.03
C GLU A 148 -10.65 0.24 1.41
N VAL A 149 -9.95 1.15 2.06
CA VAL A 149 -8.66 1.68 1.61
C VAL A 149 -7.76 1.96 2.82
N ASP A 150 -6.46 2.05 2.58
CA ASP A 150 -5.47 2.52 3.55
C ASP A 150 -5.92 3.86 4.18
N ALA A 151 -5.91 3.91 5.51
CA ALA A 151 -6.36 5.05 6.30
C ALA A 151 -5.60 6.34 5.95
N ALA A 152 -4.31 6.25 5.63
CA ALA A 152 -3.48 7.39 5.25
C ALA A 152 -3.88 7.97 3.88
N GLU A 153 -4.51 7.15 3.03
CA GLU A 153 -4.87 7.50 1.66
C GLU A 153 -6.38 7.73 1.46
N ALA A 154 -7.21 7.43 2.47
CA ALA A 154 -8.66 7.51 2.38
C ALA A 154 -9.18 8.89 1.95
N THR A 155 -8.65 9.97 2.53
CA THR A 155 -9.02 11.35 2.15
C THR A 155 -8.60 11.69 0.71
N ARG A 156 -7.46 11.15 0.27
CA ARG A 156 -6.96 11.36 -1.09
C ARG A 156 -7.84 10.63 -2.11
N LEU A 157 -8.20 9.37 -1.84
CA LEU A 157 -9.10 8.59 -2.69
C LEU A 157 -10.51 9.20 -2.73
N GLU A 158 -11.05 9.64 -1.61
CA GLU A 158 -12.36 10.30 -1.57
C GLU A 158 -12.39 11.55 -2.48
N ARG A 159 -11.36 12.39 -2.40
CA ARG A 159 -11.21 13.57 -3.25
C ARG A 159 -11.01 13.19 -4.72
N HIS A 160 -10.29 12.12 -4.99
CA HIS A 160 -10.10 11.58 -6.34
C HIS A 160 -11.46 11.18 -6.94
N ILE A 161 -12.25 10.36 -6.25
CA ILE A 161 -13.58 9.95 -6.71
C ILE A 161 -14.48 11.17 -6.95
N LYS A 162 -14.53 12.12 -6.00
CA LYS A 162 -15.32 13.37 -6.14
C LYS A 162 -14.92 14.19 -7.37
N ARG A 163 -13.63 14.24 -7.69
CA ARG A 163 -13.12 14.94 -8.89
C ARG A 163 -13.57 14.27 -10.19
N TYR A 164 -13.52 12.93 -10.24
CA TYR A 164 -13.80 12.18 -11.47
C TYR A 164 -15.26 11.74 -11.63
N LYS A 165 -16.12 11.98 -10.63
CA LYS A 165 -17.56 11.72 -10.68
C LYS A 165 -18.29 12.43 -11.85
N LEU A 166 -17.80 13.55 -12.39
CA LEU A 166 -18.28 14.22 -13.62
C LEU A 166 -19.79 14.09 -13.91
N ARG A 167 -20.63 14.80 -13.15
CA ARG A 167 -22.11 14.80 -13.23
C ARG A 167 -22.82 13.47 -12.93
N ALA A 168 -22.11 12.35 -12.78
CA ALA A 168 -22.70 11.10 -12.36
C ALA A 168 -23.46 11.29 -11.04
N ASN A 169 -24.62 10.68 -10.91
CA ASN A 169 -25.52 10.85 -9.78
C ASN A 169 -25.24 9.81 -8.69
N PHE A 170 -24.30 10.13 -7.78
CA PHE A 170 -24.06 9.34 -6.55
C PHE A 170 -23.37 10.17 -5.45
N ALA A 171 -23.70 9.95 -4.18
CA ALA A 171 -22.99 10.55 -3.05
C ALA A 171 -21.66 9.82 -2.78
N VAL A 172 -20.69 10.55 -2.22
CA VAL A 172 -19.39 10.02 -1.77
C VAL A 172 -19.09 10.57 -0.39
N ARG A 173 -18.85 9.69 0.58
CA ARG A 173 -18.60 10.07 1.96
C ARG A 173 -17.55 9.17 2.61
N LEU A 174 -16.47 9.77 3.11
CA LEU A 174 -15.57 9.08 4.04
C LEU A 174 -16.31 8.83 5.37
N LEU A 175 -16.40 7.57 5.79
CA LEU A 175 -17.09 7.18 7.03
C LEU A 175 -16.19 7.42 8.24
N ASP A 176 -16.76 7.87 9.36
CA ASP A 176 -16.04 7.92 10.64
C ASP A 176 -15.69 6.49 11.10
N PRO A 177 -14.51 6.23 11.71
CA PRO A 177 -14.16 4.90 12.23
C PRO A 177 -15.17 4.35 13.24
N ALA A 178 -15.89 5.23 13.93
CA ALA A 178 -16.93 4.85 14.88
C ALA A 178 -18.24 4.43 14.19
N GLU A 179 -18.46 4.70 12.90
CA GLU A 179 -19.70 4.29 12.20
C GLU A 179 -19.63 2.83 11.73
N VAL A 180 -18.50 2.43 11.16
CA VAL A 180 -18.25 1.07 10.68
C VAL A 180 -16.80 0.72 10.93
N THR A 181 -16.58 -0.41 11.58
CA THR A 181 -15.24 -0.93 11.87
C THR A 181 -14.88 -2.06 10.91
N VAL A 182 -13.66 -2.00 10.37
CA VAL A 182 -13.08 -3.07 9.55
C VAL A 182 -12.34 -4.02 10.47
N TRP A 183 -12.61 -5.31 10.37
CA TRP A 183 -11.95 -6.34 11.14
C TRP A 183 -11.31 -7.39 10.24
N HIS A 184 -10.27 -8.04 10.76
CA HIS A 184 -9.69 -9.23 10.18
C HIS A 184 -9.70 -10.36 11.20
N GLY A 185 -10.18 -11.53 10.80
CA GLY A 185 -10.22 -12.74 11.61
C GLY A 185 -9.51 -13.89 10.93
N TRP A 186 -8.81 -14.75 11.67
CA TRP A 186 -8.19 -15.98 11.15
C TRP A 186 -8.24 -17.11 12.17
N ASP A 187 -8.23 -18.34 11.67
CA ASP A 187 -8.04 -19.56 12.45
C ASP A 187 -7.32 -20.62 11.59
N ASP A 188 -6.10 -20.95 11.97
CA ASP A 188 -5.26 -21.93 11.29
C ASP A 188 -5.70 -23.38 11.54
N LYS A 189 -6.53 -23.63 12.55
CA LYS A 189 -7.06 -24.97 12.86
C LYS A 189 -8.24 -25.36 11.96
N GLY A 190 -8.67 -24.47 11.07
CA GLY A 190 -9.75 -24.76 10.13
C GLY A 190 -11.14 -24.68 10.74
N GLY A 191 -11.30 -24.09 11.92
CA GLY A 191 -12.58 -23.55 12.33
C GLY A 191 -12.95 -22.47 11.31
N ALA A 192 -13.95 -22.75 10.46
CA ALA A 192 -14.64 -21.64 9.83
C ALA A 192 -15.05 -20.73 10.99
N ALA A 193 -14.68 -19.45 10.96
CA ALA A 193 -15.26 -18.48 11.87
C ALA A 193 -16.78 -18.56 11.65
N ALA A 194 -17.45 -19.40 12.44
CA ALA A 194 -18.84 -19.73 12.25
C ALA A 194 -19.57 -18.43 12.54
N VAL A 195 -20.13 -17.84 11.50
CA VAL A 195 -20.89 -16.61 11.65
C VAL A 195 -22.21 -17.01 12.27
N GLY A 196 -22.41 -16.62 13.53
CA GLY A 196 -23.78 -16.42 13.96
C GLY A 196 -24.35 -15.29 13.10
N GLU A 197 -25.48 -15.51 12.42
CA GLU A 197 -26.20 -14.42 11.77
C GLU A 197 -26.45 -13.33 12.81
N ALA A 198 -25.74 -12.21 12.67
CA ALA A 198 -25.79 -11.11 13.61
C ALA A 198 -26.25 -9.85 12.88
N PRO A 199 -27.32 -9.18 13.34
CA PRO A 199 -27.92 -8.05 12.62
C PRO A 199 -26.96 -6.86 12.46
N HIS A 200 -25.93 -6.73 13.30
CA HIS A 200 -24.92 -5.68 13.24
C HIS A 200 -23.70 -6.01 12.36
N GLN A 201 -23.64 -7.21 11.80
CA GLN A 201 -22.55 -7.65 10.93
C GLN A 201 -22.92 -7.41 9.47
N LEU A 202 -22.38 -6.33 8.91
CA LEU A 202 -22.67 -5.90 7.55
C LEU A 202 -22.07 -6.83 6.49
N LEU A 203 -20.96 -7.47 6.81
CA LEU A 203 -20.22 -8.32 5.88
C LEU A 203 -19.42 -9.39 6.62
N HIS A 204 -19.41 -10.60 6.06
CA HIS A 204 -18.34 -11.57 6.26
C HIS A 204 -17.84 -12.08 4.91
N LEU A 205 -16.56 -11.85 4.61
CA LEU A 205 -15.94 -12.21 3.36
C LEU A 205 -14.66 -12.98 3.64
N LYS A 206 -14.56 -14.21 3.12
CA LYS A 206 -13.26 -14.91 3.07
C LYS A 206 -12.28 -14.04 2.28
N ASP A 207 -11.13 -13.76 2.86
CA ASP A 207 -10.13 -12.92 2.21
C ASP A 207 -9.65 -13.58 0.90
N PRO A 208 -9.89 -12.96 -0.27
CA PRO A 208 -9.60 -13.56 -1.56
C PRO A 208 -8.12 -13.51 -1.92
N ARG A 209 -7.29 -12.77 -1.18
CA ARG A 209 -5.91 -12.47 -1.58
C ARG A 209 -4.99 -13.68 -1.46
N ALA A 210 -5.15 -14.48 -0.42
CA ALA A 210 -4.37 -15.70 -0.25
C ALA A 210 -5.18 -16.79 0.50
N PRO A 211 -5.07 -18.06 0.07
CA PRO A 211 -5.68 -19.19 0.79
C PRO A 211 -5.21 -19.23 2.23
N GLY A 212 -6.14 -19.29 3.19
CA GLY A 212 -5.84 -19.35 4.61
C GLY A 212 -5.54 -18.00 5.26
N LEU A 213 -5.57 -16.86 4.54
CA LEU A 213 -5.27 -15.56 5.16
C LEU A 213 -6.29 -15.16 6.23
N GLY A 214 -7.53 -15.60 6.08
CA GLY A 214 -8.62 -15.38 7.03
C GLY A 214 -9.82 -14.74 6.36
N TYR A 215 -10.44 -13.80 7.07
CA TYR A 215 -11.72 -13.20 6.73
C TYR A 215 -11.73 -11.71 7.01
N ARG A 216 -12.34 -10.96 6.09
CA ARG A 216 -12.76 -9.58 6.28
C ARG A 216 -14.16 -9.53 6.90
N ILE A 217 -14.31 -8.78 7.97
CA ILE A 217 -15.60 -8.59 8.65
C ILE A 217 -15.86 -7.08 8.79
N LEU A 218 -17.08 -6.64 8.47
CA LEU A 218 -17.52 -5.27 8.74
C LEU A 218 -18.63 -5.28 9.77
N THR A 219 -18.49 -4.47 10.82
CA THR A 219 -19.53 -4.31 11.84
C THR A 219 -19.92 -2.85 12.00
N GLU A 220 -21.19 -2.64 12.33
CA GLU A 220 -21.67 -1.31 12.73
C GLU A 220 -21.08 -0.87 14.07
N ALA A 221 -20.99 0.45 14.22
CA ALA A 221 -20.53 1.20 15.37
C ALA A 221 -20.51 0.46 16.72
N GLY A 222 -19.30 0.26 17.25
CA GLY A 222 -19.09 -0.21 18.63
C GLY A 222 -19.48 -1.66 18.89
N ARG A 223 -19.77 -2.45 17.85
CA ARG A 223 -20.06 -3.88 17.97
C ARG A 223 -18.88 -4.72 17.51
N GLU A 224 -18.54 -5.70 18.33
CA GLU A 224 -17.57 -6.72 17.93
C GLU A 224 -18.23 -7.74 16.97
N PRO A 225 -17.46 -8.31 16.05
CA PRO A 225 -17.89 -9.43 15.20
C PRO A 225 -18.48 -10.60 16.00
N ALA A 226 -19.57 -11.19 15.50
CA ALA A 226 -20.19 -12.36 16.13
C ALA A 226 -19.49 -13.65 15.66
N VAL A 227 -18.22 -13.79 16.05
CA VAL A 227 -17.35 -14.93 15.70
C VAL A 227 -16.67 -15.47 16.96
N ASP A 228 -16.50 -16.78 17.01
CA ASP A 228 -15.79 -17.47 18.09
C ASP A 228 -14.26 -17.40 17.87
N LEU A 229 -13.71 -16.18 17.98
CA LEU A 229 -12.28 -15.91 17.86
C LEU A 229 -11.82 -15.01 19.00
N GLU A 230 -10.66 -15.34 19.57
CA GLU A 230 -10.06 -14.50 20.59
C GLU A 230 -9.58 -13.18 19.99
N ARG A 231 -9.92 -12.09 20.66
CA ARG A 231 -9.48 -10.77 20.26
C ARG A 231 -7.98 -10.62 20.52
N THR A 232 -7.24 -10.31 19.47
CA THR A 232 -5.88 -9.79 19.62
C THR A 232 -5.93 -8.27 19.67
N ALA A 233 -5.16 -7.69 20.59
CA ALA A 233 -5.11 -6.25 20.75
C ALA A 233 -4.28 -5.55 19.66
N ASP A 234 -3.46 -6.30 18.92
CA ASP A 234 -2.40 -5.72 18.08
C ASP A 234 -2.58 -6.03 16.59
N GLU A 235 -2.76 -4.97 15.80
CA GLU A 235 -2.80 -5.00 14.34
C GLU A 235 -1.46 -5.44 13.73
N ASP A 236 -0.37 -5.38 14.50
CA ASP A 236 0.93 -5.87 14.07
C ASP A 236 0.95 -7.39 13.90
N ALA A 237 0.17 -8.16 14.67
CA ALA A 237 0.03 -9.60 14.47
C ALA A 237 -0.54 -9.91 13.07
N TYR A 238 -1.55 -9.14 12.65
CA TYR A 238 -2.09 -9.22 11.30
C TYR A 238 -1.05 -8.82 10.24
N ARG A 239 -0.26 -7.76 10.48
CA ARG A 239 0.81 -7.34 9.57
C ARG A 239 1.88 -8.42 9.41
N VAL A 240 2.37 -9.01 10.50
CA VAL A 240 3.34 -10.11 10.48
C VAL A 240 2.77 -11.30 9.70
N ARG A 241 1.52 -11.69 9.98
CA ARG A 241 0.82 -12.77 9.25
C ARG A 241 0.80 -12.50 7.74
N ARG A 242 0.46 -11.27 7.31
CA ARG A 242 0.52 -10.89 5.90
C ARG A 242 1.92 -11.03 5.29
N TYR A 243 2.96 -10.62 6.01
CA TYR A 243 4.34 -10.77 5.55
C TYR A 243 4.75 -12.24 5.43
N LEU A 244 4.39 -13.09 6.39
CA LEU A 244 4.64 -14.53 6.29
C LEU A 244 3.92 -15.17 5.09
N MET A 245 2.76 -14.63 4.71
CA MET A 245 1.99 -15.11 3.55
C MET A 245 2.35 -14.43 2.22
N GLY A 246 3.21 -13.41 2.23
CA GLY A 246 3.57 -12.67 1.02
C GLY A 246 2.48 -11.76 0.46
N VAL A 247 1.59 -11.24 1.32
CA VAL A 247 0.43 -10.43 0.92
C VAL A 247 0.67 -8.94 1.19
N PRO A 248 0.90 -8.11 0.15
CA PRO A 248 1.01 -6.67 0.30
C PRO A 248 -0.34 -6.00 0.57
N GLU A 249 -0.34 -4.93 1.35
CA GLU A 249 -1.51 -4.09 1.63
C GLU A 249 -1.08 -2.64 1.92
N GLY A 250 -1.79 -1.68 1.33
CA GLY A 250 -1.57 -0.26 1.56
C GLY A 250 -0.35 0.32 0.84
N GLN A 251 -0.19 1.64 0.97
CA GLN A 251 0.72 2.41 0.11
C GLN A 251 2.19 2.40 0.55
N SER A 252 2.48 1.86 1.74
CA SER A 252 3.86 1.54 2.15
C SER A 252 4.41 0.28 1.46
N GLU A 253 3.54 -0.57 0.92
CA GLU A 253 3.89 -1.86 0.34
C GLU A 253 3.59 -1.89 -1.17
N LEU A 254 2.53 -1.19 -1.60
CA LEU A 254 2.19 -0.92 -2.99
C LEU A 254 2.37 0.58 -3.27
N ILE A 255 3.61 0.97 -3.55
CA ILE A 255 4.02 2.38 -3.71
C ILE A 255 3.16 3.08 -4.76
N ARG A 256 2.44 4.11 -4.32
CA ARG A 256 1.54 4.89 -5.16
C ARG A 256 2.25 5.44 -6.40
N GLU A 257 1.65 5.25 -7.57
CA GLU A 257 2.17 5.64 -8.90
C GLU A 257 3.49 4.94 -9.33
N GLY A 258 4.18 4.23 -8.43
CA GLY A 258 5.36 3.44 -8.73
C GLY A 258 5.04 1.97 -9.03
N ALA A 259 4.19 1.35 -8.21
CA ALA A 259 3.85 -0.07 -8.29
C ALA A 259 3.04 -0.42 -9.55
N LEU A 260 3.36 -1.56 -10.15
CA LEU A 260 2.55 -2.16 -11.21
C LEU A 260 1.61 -3.21 -10.61
N PRO A 261 0.37 -3.32 -11.08
CA PRO A 261 -0.60 -4.29 -10.57
C PRO A 261 -0.06 -5.73 -10.56
N LEU A 262 0.53 -6.16 -11.67
CA LEU A 262 1.08 -7.51 -11.80
C LEU A 262 2.36 -7.72 -10.98
N GLU A 263 3.19 -6.69 -10.81
CA GLU A 263 4.35 -6.78 -9.91
C GLU A 263 3.92 -6.83 -8.43
N GLY A 264 2.79 -6.20 -8.10
CA GLY A 264 2.15 -6.26 -6.78
C GLY A 264 1.28 -7.48 -6.55
N ASN A 265 1.29 -8.47 -7.46
CA ASN A 265 0.53 -9.73 -7.36
C ASN A 265 -1.00 -9.60 -7.41
N LEU A 266 -1.54 -8.48 -7.90
CA LEU A 266 -3.00 -8.31 -7.97
C LEU A 266 -3.67 -9.34 -8.89
N ASP A 267 -2.96 -9.87 -9.86
CA ASP A 267 -3.44 -10.94 -10.74
C ASP A 267 -3.61 -12.29 -10.03
N VAL A 268 -2.63 -12.70 -9.21
CA VAL A 268 -2.71 -13.97 -8.45
C VAL A 268 -3.56 -13.85 -7.18
N MET A 269 -3.76 -12.63 -6.66
CA MET A 269 -4.64 -12.35 -5.51
C MET A 269 -6.11 -12.11 -5.91
N GLY A 270 -6.49 -12.39 -7.17
CA GLY A 270 -7.86 -12.18 -7.65
C GLY A 270 -8.29 -10.70 -7.69
N GLY A 271 -7.34 -9.77 -7.74
CA GLY A 271 -7.55 -8.32 -7.78
C GLY A 271 -7.77 -7.73 -9.18
N ILE A 272 -7.70 -8.54 -10.24
CA ILE A 272 -7.89 -8.11 -11.62
C ILE A 272 -8.83 -9.09 -12.33
N ASP A 273 -9.88 -8.57 -12.96
CA ASP A 273 -10.64 -9.34 -13.94
C ASP A 273 -10.12 -9.01 -15.34
N PHE A 274 -9.58 -10.00 -16.04
CA PHE A 274 -9.12 -9.83 -17.42
C PHE A 274 -10.27 -9.92 -18.45
N ARG A 275 -11.47 -10.34 -18.02
CA ARG A 275 -12.65 -10.52 -18.87
C ARG A 275 -13.66 -9.37 -18.75
N LYS A 276 -13.47 -8.44 -17.81
CA LYS A 276 -14.35 -7.27 -17.66
C LYS A 276 -14.13 -6.24 -18.77
N GLY A 277 -15.09 -5.33 -18.88
CA GLY A 277 -14.99 -4.18 -19.78
C GLY A 277 -13.89 -3.17 -19.40
N CYS A 278 -13.79 -2.09 -20.18
CA CYS A 278 -12.72 -1.11 -20.03
C CYS A 278 -12.69 -0.46 -18.65
N TYR A 279 -11.48 -0.28 -18.11
CA TYR A 279 -11.24 0.50 -16.91
C TYR A 279 -9.97 1.36 -17.04
N VAL A 280 -9.85 2.40 -16.22
CA VAL A 280 -8.69 3.32 -16.25
C VAL A 280 -7.37 2.56 -16.04
N GLY A 281 -6.42 2.74 -16.96
CA GLY A 281 -5.08 2.15 -16.85
C GLY A 281 -4.98 0.67 -17.26
N GLN A 282 -6.02 0.13 -17.90
CA GLN A 282 -6.09 -1.28 -18.31
C GLN A 282 -5.04 -1.65 -19.37
N GLU A 283 -4.67 -0.74 -20.27
CA GLU A 283 -3.87 -1.02 -21.47
C GLU A 283 -2.51 -1.64 -21.12
N LEU A 284 -1.81 -1.07 -20.13
CA LEU A 284 -0.52 -1.60 -19.69
C LEU A 284 -0.67 -2.98 -19.03
N THR A 285 -1.70 -3.14 -18.21
CA THR A 285 -2.00 -4.38 -17.48
C THR A 285 -2.29 -5.53 -18.44
N ILE A 286 -3.21 -5.32 -19.40
CA ILE A 286 -3.59 -6.32 -20.41
C ILE A 286 -2.41 -6.63 -21.33
N ARG A 287 -1.68 -5.61 -21.79
CA ARG A 287 -0.51 -5.84 -22.65
C ARG A 287 0.53 -6.70 -21.95
N THR A 288 0.79 -6.44 -20.67
CA THR A 288 1.75 -7.23 -19.89
C THR A 288 1.24 -8.65 -19.67
N LYS A 289 -0.06 -8.86 -19.44
CA LYS A 289 -0.66 -10.20 -19.29
C LYS A 289 -0.53 -11.07 -20.55
N HIS A 290 -0.80 -10.53 -21.74
CA HIS A 290 -0.86 -11.36 -22.96
C HIS A 290 0.42 -11.40 -23.78
N ARG A 291 1.26 -10.36 -23.69
CA ARG A 291 2.46 -10.23 -24.53
C ARG A 291 3.73 -9.99 -23.72
N GLY A 292 3.60 -9.73 -22.42
CA GLY A 292 4.71 -9.43 -21.54
C GLY A 292 5.08 -10.62 -20.67
N VAL A 293 6.17 -10.44 -19.93
CA VAL A 293 6.61 -11.35 -18.87
C VAL A 293 6.76 -10.53 -17.60
N VAL A 294 6.13 -10.97 -16.52
CA VAL A 294 6.22 -10.30 -15.21
C VAL A 294 7.49 -10.78 -14.51
N ARG A 295 8.59 -10.04 -14.70
CA ARG A 295 9.92 -10.41 -14.18
C ARG A 295 10.15 -10.06 -12.71
N LYS A 296 9.33 -9.16 -12.17
CA LYS A 296 9.44 -8.70 -10.79
C LYS A 296 8.13 -8.93 -10.07
N ARG A 297 8.19 -9.44 -8.84
CA ARG A 297 7.03 -9.58 -7.98
C ARG A 297 7.37 -9.21 -6.55
N VAL A 298 6.38 -8.72 -5.82
CA VAL A 298 6.47 -8.57 -4.37
C VAL A 298 6.54 -9.96 -3.77
N LEU A 299 7.59 -10.26 -3.01
CA LEU A 299 7.77 -11.53 -2.32
C LEU A 299 7.99 -11.30 -0.83
N PRO A 300 7.57 -12.26 0.01
CA PRO A 300 8.00 -12.29 1.39
C PRO A 300 9.49 -12.55 1.48
N VAL A 301 10.12 -11.85 2.41
CA VAL A 301 11.56 -11.90 2.64
C VAL A 301 11.86 -12.01 4.12
N MET A 302 12.97 -12.68 4.43
CA MET A 302 13.57 -12.70 5.75
C MET A 302 14.94 -12.04 5.69
N ILE A 303 15.22 -11.14 6.63
CA ILE A 303 16.56 -10.62 6.89
C ILE A 303 17.26 -11.49 7.94
N TYR A 304 18.56 -11.69 7.77
CA TYR A 304 19.37 -12.51 8.65
C TYR A 304 20.80 -11.99 8.73
N ASP A 305 21.53 -12.44 9.75
CA ASP A 305 22.83 -11.91 10.07
C ASP A 305 23.85 -12.18 8.98
N ALA A 306 24.56 -11.12 8.58
CA ALA A 306 25.66 -11.25 7.64
C ALA A 306 26.86 -11.98 8.23
N GLU A 307 27.03 -11.88 9.56
CA GLU A 307 28.21 -12.36 10.31
C GLU A 307 27.88 -13.52 11.26
N GLY A 308 26.60 -13.84 11.47
CA GLY A 308 26.15 -14.97 12.29
C GLY A 308 26.36 -16.29 11.54
N GLY A 309 27.01 -17.26 12.19
CA GLY A 309 27.32 -18.58 11.60
C GLY A 309 26.10 -19.48 11.27
N GLY A 310 24.87 -18.97 11.36
CA GLY A 310 23.60 -19.71 11.20
C GLY A 310 23.28 -20.14 9.76
N GLY A 311 24.10 -19.76 8.77
CA GLY A 311 23.85 -20.09 7.37
C GLY A 311 22.59 -19.43 6.81
N GLN A 312 22.25 -19.76 5.56
CA GLN A 312 21.08 -19.19 4.91
C GLN A 312 19.78 -19.82 5.48
N PRO A 313 18.76 -19.02 5.85
CA PRO A 313 17.47 -19.54 6.30
C PRO A 313 16.83 -20.48 5.28
N GLN A 314 16.28 -21.61 5.74
CA GLN A 314 15.63 -22.59 4.86
C GLN A 314 14.12 -22.40 4.78
N GLN A 315 13.52 -21.80 5.80
CA GLN A 315 12.08 -21.54 5.89
C GLN A 315 11.84 -20.09 6.31
N LEU A 316 10.66 -19.59 5.98
CA LEU A 316 10.22 -18.27 6.39
C LEU A 316 9.58 -18.38 7.78
N GLU A 317 10.19 -17.70 8.75
CA GLU A 317 9.81 -17.70 10.16
C GLU A 317 9.98 -16.28 10.73
N TYR A 318 9.04 -15.87 11.56
CA TYR A 318 9.10 -14.59 12.23
C TYR A 318 9.78 -14.68 13.59
N LEU A 319 10.83 -13.90 13.76
CA LEU A 319 11.60 -13.71 14.98
C LEU A 319 11.47 -12.23 15.39
N PRO A 320 10.79 -11.93 16.51
CA PRO A 320 10.59 -10.55 16.97
C PRO A 320 11.92 -9.84 17.21
N THR A 321 12.76 -10.42 18.07
CA THR A 321 14.14 -10.02 18.27
C THR A 321 14.98 -10.84 17.29
N GLY A 322 15.35 -10.24 16.15
CA GLY A 322 16.40 -10.81 15.30
C GLY A 322 17.60 -11.17 16.16
N ASP A 323 18.23 -12.30 15.84
CA ASP A 323 18.97 -13.28 16.65
C ASP A 323 20.13 -12.75 17.56
N GLY A 324 19.98 -11.63 18.24
CA GLY A 324 20.94 -11.08 19.19
C GLY A 324 21.86 -9.98 18.68
N GLY A 325 21.46 -9.13 17.71
CA GLY A 325 22.23 -7.90 17.43
C GLY A 325 22.10 -7.21 16.08
N SER A 326 21.13 -7.53 15.23
CA SER A 326 21.14 -7.11 13.83
C SER A 326 19.94 -6.26 13.44
N THR A 327 20.22 -5.22 12.66
CA THR A 327 19.30 -4.23 12.07
C THR A 327 17.83 -4.67 12.03
N ALA A 328 16.96 -3.99 12.78
CA ALA A 328 15.53 -4.28 12.74
C ALA A 328 14.96 -3.97 11.33
N ALA A 329 14.15 -4.87 10.76
CA ALA A 329 13.59 -4.67 9.43
C ALA A 329 12.81 -3.35 9.27
N SER A 330 12.25 -2.84 10.37
CA SER A 330 11.53 -1.58 10.42
C SER A 330 12.40 -0.32 10.27
N THR A 331 13.72 -0.43 10.50
CA THR A 331 14.67 0.71 10.37
C THR A 331 15.28 0.81 8.98
N ILE A 332 15.15 -0.24 8.16
CA ILE A 332 15.68 -0.28 6.79
C ILE A 332 14.83 0.65 5.90
N PRO A 333 15.44 1.65 5.24
CA PRO A 333 14.71 2.56 4.36
C PRO A 333 14.02 1.82 3.21
N THR A 334 12.79 2.22 2.89
CA THR A 334 12.09 1.79 1.67
C THR A 334 12.93 2.10 0.43
N ASP A 335 12.79 1.30 -0.62
CA ASP A 335 13.57 1.38 -1.87
C ASP A 335 15.06 1.00 -1.75
N THR A 336 15.54 0.57 -0.57
CA THR A 336 16.91 0.03 -0.41
C THR A 336 17.17 -1.08 -1.43
N SER A 337 18.24 -0.94 -2.21
CA SER A 337 18.58 -1.89 -3.27
C SER A 337 19.10 -3.20 -2.70
N ILE A 338 18.64 -4.31 -3.26
CA ILE A 338 19.10 -5.66 -2.94
C ILE A 338 20.14 -6.08 -3.98
N GLY A 339 21.35 -6.38 -3.53
CA GLY A 339 22.46 -6.87 -4.36
C GLY A 339 22.73 -8.35 -4.14
N ARG A 340 23.34 -9.03 -5.11
CA ARG A 340 23.84 -10.40 -4.94
C ARG A 340 25.21 -10.36 -4.25
N LEU A 341 25.37 -11.13 -3.17
CA LEU A 341 26.60 -11.14 -2.39
C LEU A 341 27.79 -11.62 -3.24
N GLY A 342 28.91 -10.91 -3.15
CA GLY A 342 30.15 -11.27 -3.85
C GLY A 342 30.13 -11.07 -5.38
N LYS A 343 29.02 -10.57 -5.96
CA LYS A 343 28.90 -10.36 -7.42
C LYS A 343 28.44 -8.94 -7.71
N LYS A 344 29.21 -8.20 -8.52
CA LYS A 344 28.76 -6.92 -9.09
C LYS A 344 27.78 -7.20 -10.22
N GLY A 345 26.66 -6.48 -10.25
CA GLY A 345 25.66 -6.68 -11.29
C GLY A 345 24.41 -5.85 -11.09
N ARG A 346 23.38 -6.19 -11.86
CA ARG A 346 22.05 -5.57 -11.74
C ARG A 346 21.48 -5.83 -10.35
N SER A 347 20.81 -4.82 -9.79
CA SER A 347 20.01 -4.97 -8.57
C SER A 347 19.02 -6.14 -8.70
N ALA A 348 19.05 -7.04 -7.71
CA ALA A 348 18.21 -8.22 -7.59
C ALA A 348 16.76 -7.86 -7.18
N GLY A 349 16.59 -6.73 -6.50
CA GLY A 349 15.30 -6.27 -6.03
C GLY A 349 15.40 -5.01 -5.19
N LYS A 350 14.29 -4.64 -4.56
CA LYS A 350 14.21 -3.49 -3.66
C LYS A 350 13.39 -3.82 -2.43
N TRP A 351 13.87 -3.38 -1.27
CA TRP A 351 13.14 -3.44 -0.02
C TRP A 351 11.89 -2.56 -0.06
N LEU A 352 10.79 -3.03 0.51
CA LEU A 352 9.56 -2.24 0.65
C LEU A 352 9.35 -1.85 2.12
N ARG A 353 9.06 -2.86 2.95
CA ARG A 353 8.72 -2.68 4.37
C ARG A 353 8.92 -3.98 5.13
N GLY A 354 9.19 -3.90 6.43
CA GLY A 354 9.25 -5.08 7.29
C GLY A 354 9.10 -4.75 8.78
N VAL A 355 9.04 -5.81 9.58
CA VAL A 355 8.94 -5.79 11.04
C VAL A 355 9.71 -7.00 11.61
N GLY A 356 10.39 -6.83 12.75
CA GLY A 356 11.32 -7.85 13.27
C GLY A 356 12.34 -8.26 12.21
N ASN A 357 12.37 -9.54 11.84
CA ASN A 357 13.23 -10.09 10.79
C ASN A 357 12.52 -10.36 9.44
N VAL A 358 11.23 -10.06 9.28
CA VAL A 358 10.48 -10.35 8.03
C VAL A 358 9.95 -9.08 7.37
N GLY A 359 9.63 -9.19 6.07
CA GLY A 359 9.03 -8.10 5.33
C GLY A 359 8.65 -8.49 3.92
N LEU A 360 8.45 -7.47 3.09
CA LEU A 360 8.19 -7.59 1.66
C LEU A 360 9.26 -6.85 0.87
N ALA A 361 9.62 -7.43 -0.27
CA ALA A 361 10.52 -6.82 -1.24
C ALA A 361 10.02 -7.04 -2.67
N LEU A 362 10.28 -6.08 -3.54
CA LEU A 362 10.08 -6.23 -4.98
C LEU A 362 11.29 -6.98 -5.55
N CYS A 363 11.12 -8.27 -5.81
CA CYS A 363 12.20 -9.19 -6.19
C CYS A 363 12.16 -9.51 -7.68
N ARG A 364 13.32 -9.62 -8.32
CA ARG A 364 13.44 -10.22 -9.66
C ARG A 364 13.41 -11.73 -9.53
N LEU A 365 12.43 -12.35 -10.16
CA LEU A 365 12.19 -13.78 -10.06
C LEU A 365 13.39 -14.59 -10.56
N GLU A 366 13.90 -14.25 -11.76
CA GLU A 366 15.06 -14.89 -12.42
C GLU A 366 16.41 -14.74 -11.67
N ILE A 367 16.47 -13.89 -10.64
CA ILE A 367 17.70 -13.61 -9.87
C ILE A 367 17.60 -14.17 -8.46
N MET A 368 16.46 -14.01 -7.80
CA MET A 368 16.29 -14.31 -6.38
C MET A 368 15.53 -15.62 -6.10
N THR A 369 14.97 -16.25 -7.13
CA THR A 369 14.10 -17.43 -6.97
C THR A 369 14.32 -18.46 -8.06
N ASP A 370 13.78 -19.65 -7.83
CA ASP A 370 13.69 -20.74 -8.79
C ASP A 370 12.48 -20.64 -9.74
N VAL A 371 11.67 -19.58 -9.64
CA VAL A 371 10.50 -19.39 -10.51
C VAL A 371 10.96 -19.21 -11.95
N VAL A 372 10.48 -20.10 -12.83
CA VAL A 372 10.75 -20.08 -14.25
C VAL A 372 9.74 -19.18 -14.95
N LEU A 373 10.22 -18.22 -15.74
CA LEU A 373 9.37 -17.29 -16.45
C LEU A 373 8.87 -17.89 -17.78
N PRO A 374 7.60 -17.67 -18.17
CA PRO A 374 7.06 -18.18 -19.43
C PRO A 374 7.87 -17.71 -20.65
N GLY A 375 8.22 -18.65 -21.52
CA GLY A 375 8.90 -18.37 -22.79
C GLY A 375 10.39 -18.06 -22.69
N GLU A 376 11.02 -18.16 -21.50
CA GLU A 376 12.46 -18.00 -21.37
C GLU A 376 13.20 -19.32 -21.58
N THR A 377 14.07 -19.33 -22.60
CA THR A 377 15.01 -20.44 -22.88
C THR A 377 16.35 -20.29 -22.16
N ALA A 378 16.64 -19.11 -21.59
CA ALA A 378 17.83 -18.89 -20.79
C ALA A 378 17.63 -19.51 -19.40
N ALA A 379 18.61 -20.31 -18.96
CA ALA A 379 18.62 -20.84 -17.61
C ALA A 379 18.58 -19.67 -16.60
N SER A 380 17.72 -19.79 -15.59
CA SER A 380 17.68 -18.84 -14.47
C SER A 380 19.09 -18.60 -13.94
N SER A 381 19.43 -17.33 -13.68
CA SER A 381 20.73 -16.98 -13.09
C SER A 381 20.82 -17.31 -11.60
N TYR A 382 19.71 -17.76 -11.02
CA TYR A 382 19.57 -18.13 -9.62
C TYR A 382 20.18 -19.50 -9.34
N THR A 383 20.91 -19.58 -8.24
CA THR A 383 21.33 -20.83 -7.62
C THR A 383 20.88 -20.83 -6.15
N PRO A 384 20.51 -21.99 -5.57
CA PRO A 384 20.11 -22.06 -4.15
C PRO A 384 21.17 -21.55 -3.16
N ALA A 385 22.44 -21.52 -3.58
CA ALA A 385 23.55 -21.00 -2.79
C ALA A 385 23.76 -19.48 -2.94
N ASP A 386 23.04 -18.80 -3.84
CA ASP A 386 23.15 -17.34 -3.96
C ASP A 386 22.60 -16.67 -2.70
N GLU A 387 23.40 -15.79 -2.11
CA GLU A 387 23.02 -14.91 -1.01
C GLU A 387 22.82 -13.49 -1.50
N PHE A 388 21.97 -12.74 -0.82
CA PHE A 388 21.68 -11.34 -1.15
C PHE A 388 21.92 -10.44 0.04
N LEU A 389 22.28 -9.19 -0.23
CA LEU A 389 22.67 -8.19 0.74
C LEU A 389 21.93 -6.89 0.51
N MET A 390 21.55 -6.24 1.60
CA MET A 390 21.20 -4.83 1.66
C MET A 390 22.23 -4.10 2.50
N GLU A 391 22.67 -2.95 2.01
CA GLU A 391 23.61 -2.08 2.71
C GLU A 391 23.14 -0.62 2.61
N GLY A 392 23.24 0.09 3.72
CA GLY A 392 22.99 1.52 3.81
C GLY A 392 24.22 2.23 4.34
N GLN A 393 24.58 3.35 3.73
CA GLN A 393 25.62 4.23 4.25
C GLN A 393 25.05 5.12 5.36
N ALA A 394 25.93 5.62 6.23
CA ALA A 394 25.52 6.61 7.23
C ALA A 394 24.92 7.83 6.52
N GLY A 395 23.64 8.11 6.80
CA GLY A 395 22.95 9.25 6.20
C GLY A 395 23.38 10.58 6.83
N GLU A 396 23.21 11.69 6.11
CA GLU A 396 23.37 13.05 6.68
C GLU A 396 22.42 13.30 7.87
N ASP A 397 21.32 12.54 7.95
CA ASP A 397 20.29 12.59 9.00
C ASP A 397 20.62 11.71 10.24
N GLY A 398 21.86 11.23 10.38
CA GLY A 398 22.30 10.48 11.57
C GLY A 398 21.81 9.02 11.62
N GLN A 399 21.52 8.42 10.47
CA GLN A 399 21.12 7.02 10.38
C GLN A 399 22.38 6.14 10.38
N ASP A 400 22.46 5.16 11.29
CA ASP A 400 23.62 4.28 11.39
C ASP A 400 23.79 3.43 10.12
N PRO A 401 25.03 3.19 9.66
CA PRO A 401 25.27 2.29 8.56
C PRO A 401 24.77 0.89 8.93
N PHE A 402 24.13 0.22 7.99
CA PHE A 402 23.65 -1.14 8.19
C PHE A 402 24.10 -2.04 7.06
N LYS A 403 24.27 -3.31 7.38
CA LYS A 403 24.58 -4.37 6.43
C LYS A 403 23.87 -5.64 6.89
N VAL A 404 22.94 -6.13 6.08
CA VAL A 404 22.13 -7.28 6.44
C VAL A 404 21.91 -8.18 5.23
N LYS A 405 21.92 -9.49 5.45
CA LYS A 405 21.58 -10.44 4.39
C LYS A 405 20.08 -10.59 4.30
N ILE A 406 19.61 -10.98 3.12
CA ILE A 406 18.18 -11.13 2.83
C ILE A 406 17.93 -12.34 1.95
N LYS A 407 16.84 -13.07 2.23
CA LYS A 407 16.36 -14.18 1.40
C LYS A 407 14.90 -13.96 1.04
N ALA A 408 14.56 -14.19 -0.23
CA ALA A 408 13.19 -14.21 -0.71
C ALA A 408 12.62 -15.62 -0.67
N PHE A 409 11.32 -15.71 -0.38
CA PHE A 409 10.56 -16.95 -0.38
C PHE A 409 9.39 -16.80 -1.35
N VAL A 410 9.01 -17.89 -2.01
CA VAL A 410 7.84 -17.90 -2.92
C VAL A 410 6.78 -18.78 -2.28
N PRO A 411 5.69 -18.18 -1.75
CA PRO A 411 4.59 -18.95 -1.16
C PRO A 411 3.99 -19.94 -2.16
N GLU A 412 3.56 -21.10 -1.66
CA GLU A 412 2.98 -22.16 -2.49
C GLU A 412 1.75 -21.69 -3.26
N TRP A 413 0.85 -20.93 -2.62
CA TRP A 413 -0.32 -20.36 -3.27
C TRP A 413 0.04 -19.43 -4.44
N MET A 414 1.18 -18.74 -4.35
CA MET A 414 1.66 -17.87 -5.41
C MET A 414 2.20 -18.70 -6.57
N ARG A 415 2.95 -19.78 -6.31
CA ARG A 415 3.41 -20.69 -7.37
C ARG A 415 2.23 -21.23 -8.18
N GLN A 416 1.22 -21.76 -7.49
CA GLN A 416 -0.01 -22.25 -8.11
C GLN A 416 -0.72 -21.16 -8.93
N GLY A 417 -0.78 -19.94 -8.40
CA GLY A 417 -1.36 -18.79 -9.10
C GLY A 417 -0.56 -18.36 -10.34
N LEU A 418 0.76 -18.57 -10.37
CA LEU A 418 1.61 -18.28 -11.53
C LEU A 418 1.54 -19.36 -12.60
N ASP A 419 1.42 -20.62 -12.18
CA ASP A 419 1.31 -21.77 -13.10
C ASP A 419 -0.07 -21.84 -13.77
N GLY A 420 -1.12 -21.39 -13.08
CA GLY A 420 -2.49 -21.40 -13.59
C GLY A 420 -2.84 -20.23 -14.53
N GLN A 421 -1.88 -19.40 -14.92
CA GLN A 421 -2.10 -18.10 -15.57
C GLN A 421 -1.99 -18.08 -17.09
#